data_AF-A0A1H6EY99-F1
#
_entry.id   AF-A0A1H6EY99-F1
#
_cell.length_a   1.000
_cell.length_b   1.000
_cell.length_c   1.000
_cell.angle_alpha   90.00
_cell.angle_beta   90.00
_cell.angle_gamma   90.00
#
_symmetry.space_group_name_H-M   'P 1'
#
loop_
_entity.id
_entity.type
_entity.pdbx_description
1 polymer ?
#
loop_
_entity_poly.entity_id
_entity_poly.type
_entity_poly.pdbx_seq_one_letter_code
_entity_poly.pdbx_strand_id
1 'polypeptide(L)' 'MFLAYCDACEERFLLPANHVTSVHNLESGVIAVELTCYEGHRILVLSGKDIDVQGPATV' A
#
# COMPACT_ATOMS: atom_id res chain seq x y z
N MET A 1 1.86 -6.81 -8.34
CA MET A 1 1.93 -7.17 -6.91
C MET A 1 2.27 -5.91 -6.13
N PHE A 2 1.72 -5.73 -4.94
CA PHE A 2 1.94 -4.58 -4.06
C PHE A 2 2.54 -5.07 -2.75
N LEU A 3 3.69 -4.54 -2.36
CA LEU A 3 4.22 -4.75 -1.01
C LEU A 3 3.54 -3.72 -0.09
N ALA A 4 2.76 -4.20 0.87
CA ALA A 4 1.93 -3.36 1.72
C ALA A 4 2.07 -3.77 3.19
N TYR A 5 2.19 -2.80 4.08
CA TYR A 5 2.17 -3.03 5.53
C TYR A 5 0.75 -2.87 6.05
N CYS A 6 0.29 -3.85 6.83
CA CYS A 6 -0.99 -3.79 7.53
C CYS A 6 -0.74 -3.44 8.99
N ASP A 7 -1.14 -2.24 9.41
CA ASP A 7 -1.00 -1.80 10.81
C ASP A 7 -1.75 -2.72 11.79
N ALA A 8 -2.97 -3.15 11.43
CA ALA A 8 -3.77 -4.03 12.27
C ALA A 8 -3.20 -5.46 12.42
N CYS A 9 -2.40 -5.92 11.45
CA CYS A 9 -1.75 -7.24 11.53
C CYS A 9 -0.27 -7.13 11.96
N GLU A 10 0.25 -5.91 12.05
CA GLU A 10 1.67 -5.60 12.23
C GLU A 10 2.61 -6.33 11.25
N GLU A 11 2.13 -6.67 10.06
CA GLU A 11 2.81 -7.54 9.10
C GLU A 11 2.84 -6.94 7.69
N ARG A 12 3.85 -7.34 6.90
CA ARG A 12 3.96 -7.01 5.47
C ARG A 12 3.42 -8.13 4.60
N PHE A 13 2.60 -7.76 3.62
CA PHE A 13 2.05 -8.68 2.65
C PHE A 13 2.50 -8.31 1.24
N LEU A 14 2.73 -9.34 0.43
CA LEU A 14 2.81 -9.19 -1.02
C LEU A 14 1.41 -9.47 -1.60
N LEU A 15 0.66 -8.41 -1.87
CA LEU A 15 -0.74 -8.51 -2.29
C LEU A 15 -0.86 -8.50 -3.83
N PRO A 16 -1.66 -9.41 -4.42
CA PRO A 16 -2.00 -9.37 -5.83
C PRO A 16 -3.00 -8.26 -6.16
N ALA A 17 -3.11 -7.91 -7.44
CA ALA A 17 -3.90 -6.75 -7.88
C ALA A 17 -5.42 -6.89 -7.63
N ASN A 18 -5.93 -8.11 -7.45
CA ASN A 18 -7.33 -8.36 -7.08
C ASN A 18 -7.68 -7.91 -5.65
N HIS A 19 -6.68 -7.59 -4.81
CA HIS A 19 -6.91 -6.98 -3.50
C HIS A 19 -7.04 -5.44 -3.57
N VAL A 20 -6.81 -4.84 -4.74
CA VAL A 20 -6.97 -3.39 -4.94
C VAL A 20 -8.45 -3.06 -4.98
N THR A 21 -8.88 -2.14 -4.12
CA THR A 21 -10.25 -1.64 -4.08
C THR A 21 -10.42 -0.34 -4.86
N SER A 22 -9.41 0.52 -4.86
CA SER A 22 -9.42 1.77 -5.63
C SER A 22 -8.00 2.27 -5.92
N VAL A 23 -7.89 3.08 -6.96
CA VAL A 23 -6.67 3.80 -7.33
C VAL A 23 -7.04 5.26 -7.56
N HIS A 24 -6.32 6.16 -6.90
CA HIS A 24 -6.53 7.59 -6.97
C HIS A 24 -5.27 8.27 -7.51
N ASN A 25 -5.41 9.05 -8.58
CA ASN A 25 -4.37 9.97 -9.01
C ASN A 25 -4.46 11.21 -8.13
N LEU A 26 -3.48 11.42 -7.26
CA LEU A 26 -3.45 12.57 -6.37
C LEU A 26 -2.88 13.80 -7.10
N GLU A 27 -1.81 13.58 -7.84
CA GLU A 27 -1.16 14.57 -8.70
C GLU A 27 -0.34 13.85 -9.79
N SER A 28 0.30 14.62 -10.68
CA SER A 28 1.09 14.05 -11.77
C SER A 28 2.28 13.25 -11.22
N GLY A 29 2.20 11.92 -11.32
CA GLY A 29 3.27 11.02 -10.87
C GLY A 29 3.13 10.56 -9.41
N VAL A 30 2.01 10.85 -8.74
CA VAL A 30 1.69 10.33 -7.40
C VAL A 30 0.31 9.68 -7.41
N ILE A 31 0.27 8.42 -6.98
CA ILE A 31 -0.96 7.64 -6.82
C ILE A 31 -1.12 7.16 -5.38
N ALA A 32 -2.37 7.09 -4.95
CA ALA A 32 -2.79 6.35 -3.78
C ALA A 32 -3.52 5.08 -4.24
N VAL A 33 -3.08 3.94 -3.75
CA VAL A 33 -3.69 2.63 -4.01
C VAL A 33 -4.29 2.13 -2.70
N GLU A 34 -5.60 1.92 -2.71
CA GLU A 34 -6.27 1.29 -1.58
C GLU A 34 -6.36 -0.22 -1.81
N LEU A 35 -5.99 -0.98 -0.80
CA LEU A 35 -6.01 -2.43 -0.81
C LEU A 35 -6.69 -2.98 0.44
N THR A 36 -7.05 -4.26 0.39
CA THR A 36 -7.41 -5.04 1.57
C THR A 36 -6.39 -6.16 1.83
N CYS A 37 -5.94 -6.36 3.06
CA CYS A 37 -5.13 -7.54 3.41
C CYS A 37 -5.96 -8.84 3.36
N TYR A 38 -5.34 -9.99 3.61
CA TYR A 38 -6.05 -11.28 3.65
C TYR A 38 -7.11 -11.37 4.75
N GLU A 39 -6.93 -10.60 5.84
CA GLU A 39 -7.90 -10.47 6.94
C GLU A 39 -8.97 -9.39 6.68
N GLY A 40 -8.95 -8.73 5.52
CA GLY A 40 -9.94 -7.72 5.14
C GLY A 40 -9.70 -6.31 5.69
N HIS A 41 -8.57 -6.04 6.35
CA HIS A 41 -8.21 -4.69 6.79
C HIS A 41 -7.82 -3.80 5.62
N ARG A 42 -8.26 -2.52 5.66
CA ARG A 42 -7.91 -1.53 4.64
C ARG A 42 -6.47 -1.07 4.81
N ILE A 43 -5.73 -1.04 3.70
CA ILE A 43 -4.36 -0.54 3.61
C ILE A 43 -4.30 0.54 2.54
N LEU A 44 -3.51 1.58 2.79
CA LEU A 44 -3.21 2.63 1.81
C LEU A 44 -1.72 2.55 1.42
N VAL A 45 -1.45 2.39 0.13
CA VAL A 45 -0.10 2.46 -0.43
C VAL A 45 0.02 3.73 -1.25
N LEU A 46 0.94 4.60 -0.86
CA LEU A 46 1.32 5.77 -1.65
C LEU A 46 2.51 5.40 -2.54
N SER A 47 2.41 5.73 -3.82
CA SER A 47 3.49 5.53 -4.77
C SER A 47 3.68 6.79 -5.60
N GLY A 48 4.91 7.29 -5.67
CA GLY A 48 5.24 8.44 -6.47
C GLY A 48 6.73 8.74 -6.43
N LYS A 49 7.20 9.57 -7.36
CA LYS A 49 8.63 9.85 -7.55
C LYS A 49 9.30 10.47 -6.32
N ASP A 50 8.56 11.30 -5.58
CA ASP A 50 9.06 12.03 -4.41
C ASP A 50 8.46 11.50 -3.09
N ILE A 51 7.82 10.33 -3.14
CA ILE A 51 7.22 9.68 -1.98
C ILE A 51 8.27 8.74 -1.36
N ASP A 52 9.08 9.28 -0.44
CA ASP A 52 9.95 8.49 0.45
C ASP A 52 9.15 8.08 1.69
N VAL A 53 8.26 7.09 1.54
CA VAL A 53 7.67 6.47 2.73
C VAL A 53 8.71 5.53 3.29
N GLN A 54 9.39 5.97 4.35
CA GLN A 54 10.12 5.06 5.22
C GLN A 54 9.12 4.05 5.81
N GLY A 55 8.91 2.93 5.13
CA GLY A 55 8.42 1.74 5.82
C GLY A 55 9.36 1.45 6.99
N PRO A 56 8.89 0.93 8.13
CA PRO A 56 9.76 0.71 9.29
C PRO A 56 10.97 -0.10 8.87
N ALA A 57 12.14 0.53 8.82
CA ALA A 57 13.36 -0.13 8.39
C ALA A 57 13.67 -1.23 9.40
N THR A 58 13.41 -2.49 9.02
CA THR A 58 13.90 -3.66 9.73
C THR A 58 15.03 -4.21 8.88
N VAL A 59 16.26 -3.94 9.32
CA VAL A 59 17.47 -4.67 8.93
C VAL A 59 17.39 -6.08 9.50
#